data_AF-A0A0P0RRS7-F1
#
_entry.id   AF-A0A0P0RRS7-F1
#
_cell.length_a   1.000
_cell.length_b   1.000
_cell.length_c   1.000
_cell.angle_alpha   90.00
_cell.angle_beta   90.00
_cell.angle_gamma   90.00
#
_symmetry.space_group_name_H-M   'P 1'
#
loop_
_entity.id
_entity.type
_entity.pdbx_description
1 polymer ?
#
loop_
_entity_poly.entity_id
_entity_poly.type
_entity_poly.pdbx_seq_one_letter_code
_entity_poly.pdbx_strand_id
1 'polypeptide(L)'
;MRRMIAGLAFALAACAQQLPYVAHAPVNDPNSVIQQVLMEQEQDRRPEFVDTQPEYVEYGKGTTGRYNGFGTTRSKHEVTRLYYRSIKESNLYQKRKHFIVQFRNAQDNLLATVVTDDGDAARRLIDAVATMQSRQATQ
;
A
#
# COMPACT_ATOMS: atom_id res chain seq x y z
N MET A 1 -26.25 36.32 -39.37
CA MET A 1 -25.84 36.28 -37.95
C MET A 1 -25.07 34.99 -37.70
N ARG A 2 -23.74 35.07 -37.55
CA ARG A 2 -22.82 33.93 -37.45
C ARG A 2 -22.53 33.69 -35.97
N ARG A 3 -23.17 32.71 -35.33
CA ARG A 3 -22.89 32.34 -33.94
C ARG A 3 -21.69 31.38 -33.94
N MET A 4 -20.53 31.88 -33.54
CA MET A 4 -19.39 31.04 -33.17
C MET A 4 -19.74 30.32 -31.87
N ILE A 5 -19.89 29.00 -31.92
CA ILE A 5 -19.87 28.16 -30.73
C ILE A 5 -18.40 27.96 -30.40
N ALA A 6 -17.91 28.70 -29.40
CA ALA A 6 -16.60 28.46 -28.80
C ALA A 6 -16.68 27.11 -28.08
N GLY A 7 -16.12 26.07 -28.72
CA GLY A 7 -15.97 24.75 -28.14
C GLY A 7 -14.99 24.81 -26.98
N LEU A 8 -15.50 24.80 -25.75
CA LEU A 8 -14.71 24.65 -24.54
C LEU A 8 -14.33 23.16 -24.39
N ALA A 9 -13.27 22.76 -25.07
CA ALA A 9 -12.65 21.45 -24.89
C ALA A 9 -11.77 21.44 -23.63
N PHE A 10 -12.38 21.33 -22.45
CA PHE A 10 -11.65 20.95 -21.23
C PHE A 10 -11.27 19.47 -21.33
N ALA A 11 -10.05 19.19 -21.77
CA ALA A 11 -9.48 17.86 -21.75
C ALA A 11 -9.35 17.37 -20.30
N LEU A 12 -10.15 16.37 -19.92
CA LEU A 12 -10.03 15.66 -18.65
C LEU A 12 -8.75 14.79 -18.64
N ALA A 13 -7.59 15.41 -18.38
CA ALA A 13 -6.39 14.68 -18.01
C ALA A 13 -6.50 14.23 -16.53
N ALA A 14 -7.30 13.20 -16.27
CA ALA A 14 -7.48 12.62 -14.93
C ALA A 14 -6.86 11.21 -14.80
N CYS A 15 -5.84 10.91 -15.58
CA CYS A 15 -5.02 9.71 -15.39
C CYS A 15 -4.14 9.89 -14.15
N ALA A 16 -4.00 8.83 -13.33
CA ALA A 16 -3.04 8.82 -12.24
C ALA A 16 -1.63 8.91 -12.83
N GLN A 17 -0.81 9.83 -12.33
CA GLN A 17 0.56 10.00 -12.79
C GLN A 17 1.47 9.10 -11.97
N GLN A 18 2.28 8.27 -12.63
CA GLN A 18 3.35 7.54 -11.96
C GLN A 18 4.45 8.54 -11.56
N LEU A 19 4.81 8.56 -10.28
CA LEU A 19 5.92 9.33 -9.78
C LEU A 19 7.18 8.47 -9.83
N PRO A 20 8.31 8.99 -10.36
CA PRO A 20 9.58 8.30 -10.20
C PRO A 20 9.89 8.18 -8.71
N TYR A 21 10.12 6.95 -8.27
CA TYR A 21 10.56 6.66 -6.92
C TYR A 21 12.01 6.14 -6.99
N VAL A 22 12.87 6.74 -6.18
CA VAL A 22 14.25 6.30 -5.96
C VAL A 22 14.32 5.94 -4.48
N ALA A 23 14.79 4.73 -4.19
CA ALA A 23 14.92 4.27 -2.82
C ALA A 23 15.79 5.22 -1.99
N HIS A 24 15.30 5.63 -0.82
CA HIS A 24 16.07 6.40 0.14
C HIS A 24 16.89 5.49 1.06
N ALA A 25 17.63 6.10 1.99
CA ALA A 25 18.41 5.38 2.99
C ALA A 25 17.55 4.38 3.79
N PRO A 26 18.15 3.29 4.30
CA PRO A 26 17.44 2.31 5.13
C PRO A 26 16.70 2.98 6.29
N VAL A 27 15.48 2.52 6.56
CA VAL A 27 14.66 3.03 7.66
C VAL A 27 15.10 2.36 8.96
N ASN A 28 15.32 3.16 10.01
CA ASN A 28 15.74 2.65 11.33
C ASN A 28 14.72 1.68 11.93
N ASP A 29 13.45 2.07 11.94
CA ASP A 29 12.33 1.25 12.42
C ASP A 29 11.27 1.05 11.32
N PRO A 30 11.50 0.10 10.40
CA PRO A 30 10.59 -0.12 9.28
C PRO A 30 9.24 -0.69 9.72
N ASN A 31 9.17 -1.43 10.83
CA ASN A 31 7.93 -2.03 11.31
C ASN A 31 6.95 -0.94 11.77
N SER A 32 7.43 0.01 12.57
CA SER A 32 6.60 1.13 13.03
C SER A 32 6.12 2.00 11.87
N VAL A 33 6.97 2.23 10.86
CA VAL A 33 6.55 2.97 9.65
C VAL A 33 5.46 2.24 8.88
N ILE A 34 5.63 0.93 8.62
CA ILE A 34 4.63 0.12 7.93
C ILE A 34 3.30 0.16 8.69
N GLN A 35 3.34 -0.07 10.01
CA GLN A 35 2.17 -0.06 10.86
C GLN A 35 1.48 1.30 10.86
N GLN A 36 2.24 2.38 11.02
CA GLN A 36 1.72 3.74 11.04
C GLN A 36 1.01 4.06 9.72
N VAL A 37 1.69 3.90 8.57
CA VAL A 37 1.12 4.29 7.27
C VAL A 37 -0.12 3.44 6.93
N LEU A 38 -0.13 2.15 7.27
CA LEU A 38 -1.31 1.31 7.06
C LEU A 38 -2.49 1.73 7.95
N MET A 39 -2.25 2.08 9.21
CA MET A 39 -3.29 2.46 10.18
C MET A 39 -3.80 3.90 9.99
N GLU A 40 -3.05 4.78 9.33
CA GLU A 40 -3.41 6.18 9.09
C GLU A 40 -4.17 6.39 7.76
N GLN A 41 -4.44 5.33 6.99
CA GLN A 41 -5.27 5.42 5.78
C GLN A 41 -6.68 5.97 6.06
N GLU A 42 -7.33 6.49 5.02
CA GLU A 42 -8.74 6.91 5.09
C GLU A 42 -9.64 5.76 5.60
N GLN A 43 -10.73 6.11 6.31
CA GLN A 43 -11.53 5.17 7.10
C GLN A 43 -12.06 3.96 6.32
N ASP A 44 -12.35 4.12 5.03
CA ASP A 44 -12.82 3.05 4.15
C ASP A 44 -11.76 1.95 3.92
N ARG A 45 -10.48 2.35 3.90
CA ARG A 45 -9.30 1.50 3.59
C ARG A 45 -8.47 1.14 4.80
N ARG A 46 -8.66 1.87 5.91
CA ARG A 46 -7.98 1.60 7.17
C ARG A 46 -8.26 0.16 7.63
N PRO A 47 -7.21 -0.65 7.87
CA PRO A 47 -7.39 -1.96 8.47
C PRO A 47 -7.72 -1.82 9.96
N GLU A 48 -8.36 -2.84 10.52
CA GLU A 48 -8.62 -2.95 11.96
C GLU A 48 -7.39 -3.43 12.72
N PHE A 49 -6.50 -4.16 12.05
CA PHE A 49 -5.23 -4.63 12.60
C PHE A 49 -4.11 -4.60 11.56
N VAL A 50 -2.88 -4.48 12.05
CA VAL A 50 -1.65 -4.66 11.29
C VAL A 50 -0.69 -5.45 12.17
N ASP A 51 -0.14 -6.53 11.63
CA ASP A 51 0.85 -7.38 12.26
C ASP A 51 2.08 -7.50 11.35
N THR A 52 3.21 -6.96 11.80
CA THR A 52 4.47 -6.98 11.05
C THR A 52 5.34 -8.14 11.52
N GLN A 53 5.59 -9.08 10.63
CA GLN A 53 6.50 -10.20 10.82
C GLN A 53 7.81 -9.96 10.04
N PRO A 54 8.89 -10.70 10.32
CA PRO A 54 10.13 -10.57 9.55
C PRO A 54 9.95 -10.87 8.06
N GLU A 55 9.00 -11.77 7.70
CA GLU A 55 8.79 -12.20 6.32
C GLU A 55 7.63 -11.55 5.58
N TYR A 56 6.68 -11.00 6.31
CA TYR A 56 5.49 -10.39 5.74
C TYR A 56 4.88 -9.35 6.66
N VAL A 57 3.99 -8.53 6.11
CA VAL A 57 3.00 -7.78 6.88
C VAL A 57 1.62 -8.35 6.61
N GLU A 58 0.85 -8.56 7.67
CA GLU A 58 -0.55 -8.96 7.62
C GLU A 58 -1.44 -7.83 8.10
N TYR A 59 -2.50 -7.51 7.36
CA TYR A 59 -3.44 -6.47 7.74
C TYR A 59 -4.82 -6.74 7.13
N GLY A 60 -5.87 -6.25 7.77
CA GLY A 60 -7.22 -6.53 7.30
C GLY A 60 -8.31 -6.06 8.25
N LYS A 61 -9.53 -6.55 8.02
CA LYS A 61 -10.71 -6.33 8.86
C LYS A 61 -11.14 -7.64 9.52
N GLY A 62 -11.60 -7.57 10.77
CA GLY A 62 -12.07 -8.68 11.59
C GLY A 62 -11.15 -9.03 12.77
N THR A 63 -11.74 -9.61 13.83
CA THR A 63 -11.04 -10.01 15.06
C THR A 63 -10.20 -11.26 14.85
N THR A 64 -8.88 -11.20 15.06
CA THR A 64 -7.97 -12.36 15.15
C THR A 64 -8.36 -13.25 16.34
N GLY A 65 -9.16 -14.29 16.08
CA GLY A 65 -9.51 -15.29 17.09
C GLY A 65 -8.33 -16.22 17.35
N ARG A 66 -7.83 -16.26 18.60
CA ARG A 66 -6.95 -17.34 19.06
C ARG A 66 -7.78 -18.62 19.18
N TYR A 67 -7.41 -19.67 18.46
CA TYR A 67 -8.17 -20.93 18.39
C TYR A 67 -8.04 -21.72 19.70
N ASN A 68 -9.13 -21.79 20.47
CA ASN A 68 -9.22 -22.62 21.67
C ASN A 68 -10.18 -23.80 21.43
N GLY A 69 -9.76 -24.77 20.61
CA GLY A 69 -10.19 -26.19 20.66
C GLY A 69 -11.65 -26.59 20.40
N PHE A 70 -12.65 -25.72 20.43
CA PHE A 70 -14.07 -26.11 20.34
C PHE A 70 -14.89 -25.15 19.46
N GLY A 71 -15.13 -25.52 18.20
CA GLY A 71 -16.15 -24.92 17.33
C GLY A 71 -15.61 -24.05 16.19
N THR A 72 -16.16 -24.25 14.99
CA THR A 72 -15.81 -23.49 13.78
C THR A 72 -16.70 -22.25 13.65
N THR A 73 -16.25 -21.12 14.17
CA THR A 73 -16.84 -19.81 13.83
C THR A 73 -16.14 -19.26 12.59
N ARG A 74 -16.82 -19.19 11.44
CA ARG A 74 -16.32 -18.47 10.27
C ARG A 74 -16.61 -16.98 10.43
N SER A 75 -15.71 -16.24 11.07
CA SER A 75 -15.59 -14.80 10.81
C SER A 75 -15.06 -14.62 9.38
N LYS A 76 -15.71 -13.79 8.58
CA LYS A 76 -15.24 -13.45 7.23
C LYS A 76 -14.03 -12.52 7.38
N HIS A 77 -12.84 -13.12 7.46
CA HIS A 77 -11.56 -12.42 7.50
C HIS A 77 -11.23 -11.90 6.10
N GLU A 78 -11.28 -10.59 5.90
CA GLU A 78 -10.69 -9.94 4.73
C GLU A 78 -9.28 -9.51 5.11
N VAL A 79 -8.32 -10.40 4.85
CA VAL A 79 -6.93 -10.26 5.29
C VAL A 79 -6.02 -10.26 4.07
N THR A 80 -5.11 -9.30 4.04
CA THR A 80 -4.02 -9.21 3.07
C THR A 80 -2.73 -9.59 3.77
N ARG A 81 -1.98 -10.52 3.17
CA ARG A 81 -0.63 -10.87 3.61
C ARG A 81 0.37 -10.52 2.51
N LEU A 82 1.18 -9.50 2.75
CA LEU A 82 2.19 -9.02 1.82
C LEU A 82 3.55 -9.58 2.22
N TYR A 83 3.98 -10.64 1.53
CA TYR A 83 5.31 -11.22 1.69
C TYR A 83 6.37 -10.34 1.03
N TYR A 84 7.37 -9.88 1.79
CA TYR A 84 8.35 -8.93 1.27
C TYR A 84 9.18 -9.54 0.12
N ARG A 85 9.59 -10.81 0.26
CA ARG A 85 10.28 -11.59 -0.80
C ARG A 85 9.50 -11.69 -2.12
N SER A 86 8.17 -11.57 -2.10
CA SER A 86 7.35 -11.67 -3.32
C SER A 86 7.30 -10.37 -4.12
N ILE A 87 7.71 -9.25 -3.53
CA ILE A 87 7.67 -7.93 -4.16
C ILE A 87 8.86 -7.79 -5.11
N LYS A 88 8.58 -7.56 -6.39
CA LYS A 88 9.58 -7.24 -7.41
C LYS A 88 9.66 -5.74 -7.66
N GLU A 89 8.52 -5.07 -7.66
CA GLU A 89 8.42 -3.63 -7.93
C GLU A 89 7.48 -2.94 -6.94
N SER A 90 7.85 -1.72 -6.57
CA SER A 90 7.06 -0.81 -5.74
C SER A 90 6.83 0.47 -6.54
N ASN A 91 5.60 0.67 -7.01
CA ASN A 91 5.22 1.80 -7.84
C ASN A 91 4.47 2.85 -7.02
N LEU A 92 4.86 4.12 -7.17
CA LEU A 92 4.20 5.26 -6.56
C LEU A 92 3.42 6.02 -7.63
N TYR A 93 2.14 6.23 -7.40
CA TYR A 93 1.29 7.06 -8.26
C TYR A 93 0.71 8.22 -7.46
N GLN A 94 0.47 9.34 -8.12
CA GLN A 94 -0.32 10.44 -7.59
C GLN A 94 -1.60 10.60 -8.40
N LYS A 95 -2.73 10.67 -7.68
CA LYS A 95 -4.04 10.96 -8.27
C LYS A 95 -4.76 11.98 -7.39
N ARG A 96 -4.84 13.22 -7.88
CA ARG A 96 -5.35 14.37 -7.11
C ARG A 96 -4.52 14.55 -5.82
N LYS A 97 -5.16 14.55 -4.65
CA LYS A 97 -4.50 14.63 -3.34
C LYS A 97 -3.92 13.29 -2.85
N HIS A 98 -4.28 12.19 -3.49
CA HIS A 98 -3.93 10.86 -3.02
C HIS A 98 -2.62 10.36 -3.64
N PHE A 99 -1.81 9.72 -2.81
CA PHE A 99 -0.64 8.94 -3.18
C PHE A 99 -0.97 7.46 -3.04
N ILE A 100 -0.72 6.70 -4.09
CA ILE A 100 -1.09 5.30 -4.22
C ILE A 100 0.20 4.50 -4.38
N VAL A 101 0.49 3.65 -3.40
CA VAL A 101 1.60 2.70 -3.44
C VAL A 101 1.06 1.36 -3.92
N GLN A 102 1.62 0.83 -5.01
CA GLN A 102 1.32 -0.50 -5.51
C GLN A 102 2.56 -1.40 -5.41
N PHE A 103 2.41 -2.52 -4.74
CA PHE A 103 3.43 -3.57 -4.70
C PHE A 103 3.08 -4.65 -5.72
N ARG A 104 4.05 -5.04 -6.55
CA ARG A 104 3.84 -6.00 -7.64
C ARG A 104 4.90 -7.10 -7.62
N ASN A 105 4.52 -8.30 -8.06
CA ASN A 105 5.44 -9.42 -8.18
C ASN A 105 6.15 -9.45 -9.55
N ALA A 106 7.01 -10.43 -9.77
CA ALA A 106 7.78 -10.55 -11.02
C ALA A 106 6.93 -10.86 -12.27
N GLN A 107 5.69 -11.30 -12.10
CA GLN A 107 4.72 -11.51 -13.16
C GLN A 107 3.81 -10.29 -13.38
N ASP A 108 4.15 -9.14 -12.78
CA ASP A 108 3.35 -7.91 -12.79
C ASP A 108 1.97 -8.04 -12.11
N ASN A 109 1.76 -9.07 -11.28
CA ASN A 109 0.55 -9.18 -10.48
C ASN A 109 0.60 -8.19 -9.31
N LEU A 110 -0.52 -7.48 -9.10
CA LEU A 110 -0.71 -6.60 -7.95
C LEU A 110 -0.84 -7.42 -6.65
N LEU A 111 0.07 -7.19 -5.71
CA LEU A 111 0.11 -7.85 -4.40
C LEU A 111 -0.66 -7.06 -3.33
N ALA A 112 -0.52 -5.74 -3.35
CA ALA A 112 -1.15 -4.84 -2.39
C ALA A 112 -1.23 -3.42 -2.94
N THR A 113 -2.26 -2.68 -2.49
CA THR A 113 -2.41 -1.24 -2.74
C THR A 113 -2.61 -0.53 -1.42
N VAL A 114 -1.81 0.50 -1.17
CA VAL A 114 -1.92 1.37 0.01
C VAL A 114 -2.14 2.80 -0.47
N VAL A 115 -3.08 3.52 0.15
CA VAL A 115 -3.40 4.89 -0.24
C VAL A 115 -3.32 5.84 0.95
N THR A 116 -2.57 6.92 0.76
CA THR A 116 -2.38 7.97 1.76
C THR A 116 -2.53 9.34 1.09
N ASP A 117 -2.86 10.36 1.88
CA ASP A 117 -2.86 11.76 1.43
C ASP A 117 -1.49 12.44 1.64
N ASP A 118 -0.54 11.72 2.25
CA ASP A 118 0.83 12.19 2.52
C ASP A 118 1.84 11.48 1.60
N GLY A 119 2.45 12.25 0.69
CA GLY A 119 3.45 11.74 -0.25
C GLY A 119 4.75 11.28 0.42
N ASP A 120 5.12 11.86 1.56
CA ASP A 120 6.30 11.44 2.32
C ASP A 120 6.02 10.13 3.05
N ALA A 121 4.81 9.96 3.61
CA ALA A 121 4.37 8.69 4.17
C ALA A 121 4.38 7.57 3.12
N ALA A 122 3.93 7.86 1.89
CA ALA A 122 3.99 6.91 0.79
C ALA A 122 5.42 6.49 0.43
N ARG A 123 6.37 7.44 0.36
CA ARG A 123 7.79 7.14 0.09
C ARG A 123 8.42 6.33 1.22
N ARG A 124 8.19 6.75 2.48
CA ARG A 124 8.69 6.03 3.68
C ARG A 124 8.15 4.61 3.78
N LEU A 125 6.90 4.39 3.37
CA LEU A 125 6.35 3.03 3.29
C LEU A 125 7.15 2.16 2.32
N ILE A 126 7.48 2.69 1.14
CA ILE A 126 8.28 1.94 0.16
C ILE A 126 9.69 1.68 0.71
N ASP A 127 10.34 2.68 1.33
CA ASP A 127 11.67 2.53 1.95
C ASP A 127 11.65 1.49 3.08
N ALA A 128 10.62 1.49 3.91
CA ALA A 128 10.46 0.55 5.02
C ALA A 128 10.27 -0.89 4.49
N VAL A 129 9.42 -1.08 3.48
CA VAL A 129 9.23 -2.38 2.83
C VAL A 129 10.53 -2.86 2.16
N ALA A 130 11.25 -1.99 1.46
CA ALA A 130 12.54 -2.31 0.86
C ALA A 130 13.60 -2.68 1.92
N THR A 131 13.58 -2.00 3.07
CA THR A 131 14.44 -2.33 4.23
C THR A 131 14.09 -3.73 4.77
N MET A 132 12.80 -4.08 4.84
CA MET A 132 12.39 -5.43 5.24
C MET A 132 12.86 -6.48 4.22
N GLN A 133 12.73 -6.20 2.91
CA GLN A 133 13.23 -7.10 1.85
C GLN A 133 14.74 -7.35 1.96
N SER A 134 15.55 -6.31 2.18
CA SER A 134 17.00 -6.46 2.27
C SER A 134 17.43 -7.29 3.48
N ARG A 135 16.75 -7.13 4.64
CA ARG A 135 16.96 -7.96 5.84
C ARG A 135 16.69 -9.44 5.60
N GLN A 136 15.80 -9.77 4.66
CA GLN A 136 15.54 -11.16 4.28
C GLN A 136 16.58 -11.76 3.33
N ALA A 137 17.37 -10.95 2.63
CA ALA A 137 18.39 -11.43 1.70
C ALA A 137 19.73 -11.75 2.41
N THR A 138 19.91 -11.25 3.63
CA THR A 138 21.12 -11.46 4.45
C THR A 138 21.01 -12.68 5.38
N GLN A 139 19.83 -13.32 5.44
CA GLN A 139 19.56 -14.54 6.21
C GLN A 139 19.50 -15.74 5.27
#